data_AF-A0A1H4AT72-F1
#
_entry.id   AF-A0A1H4AT72-F1
#
_cell.length_a   1.000
_cell.length_b   1.000
_cell.length_c   1.000
_cell.angle_alpha   90.00
_cell.angle_beta   90.00
_cell.angle_gamma   90.00
#
_symmetry.space_group_name_H-M   'P 1'
#
loop_
_entity.id
_entity.type
_entity.pdbx_description
1 polymer ?
#
loop_
_entity_poly.entity_id
_entity_poly.type
_entity_poly.pdbx_seq_one_letter_code
_entity_poly.pdbx_strand_id
1 'polypeptide(L)'
;MNTYYLHDGTTDSGPFNFVELKEKKITKTTSVWCEGMEDWKDAGDVEELSKILFSTPPPIKSFVAPSAHSITKSLNEPRSFASANKTVLFIGVGTLVLIIGTLIFNTILESRTLKLEERNNQTEYNNKQYKIQEQEIEDQKSFIAEREKIESERVGKERKLAINSRLSDIKNLLAVTHSNLNNSKNELNDARDFQFLRTNSEREDEISSIANNIVFWRNEIEKLEKEMSMLYLELEKIH
;
A
#
# COMPACT_ATOMS: atom_id res chain seq x y z
N MET A 1 -5.41 -20.16 -8.75
CA MET A 1 -4.38 -21.05 -8.17
C MET A 1 -5.03 -21.72 -6.99
N ASN A 2 -5.37 -23.00 -7.09
CA ASN A 2 -6.08 -23.69 -6.01
C ASN A 2 -5.08 -24.13 -4.95
N THR A 3 -5.41 -23.90 -3.68
CA THR A 3 -4.59 -24.31 -2.55
C THR A 3 -5.19 -25.53 -1.88
N TYR A 4 -4.34 -26.43 -1.42
CA TYR A 4 -4.72 -27.71 -0.85
C TYR A 4 -4.21 -27.84 0.59
N TYR A 5 -5.05 -28.38 1.45
CA TYR A 5 -4.75 -28.68 2.84
C TYR A 5 -4.81 -30.20 3.04
N LEU A 6 -3.82 -30.74 3.73
CA LEU A 6 -3.67 -32.16 4.01
C LEU A 6 -3.93 -32.44 5.48
N HIS A 7 -4.64 -33.53 5.77
CA HIS A 7 -4.81 -34.07 7.11
C HIS A 7 -4.32 -35.52 7.13
N ASP A 8 -3.23 -35.77 7.87
CA ASP A 8 -2.61 -37.09 8.01
C ASP A 8 -3.00 -37.78 9.35
N GLY A 9 -4.18 -37.43 9.88
CA GLY A 9 -4.76 -38.02 11.09
C GLY A 9 -4.29 -37.43 12.43
N THR A 10 -3.19 -36.67 12.46
CA THR A 10 -2.70 -36.03 13.70
C THR A 10 -2.55 -34.51 13.62
N THR A 11 -2.38 -33.94 12.43
CA THR A 11 -2.12 -32.50 12.24
C THR A 11 -2.54 -32.05 10.84
N ASP A 12 -3.14 -30.86 10.75
CA ASP A 12 -3.44 -30.19 9.49
C ASP A 12 -2.16 -29.52 8.95
N SER A 13 -1.88 -29.72 7.67
CA SER A 13 -0.71 -29.14 6.99
C SER A 13 -1.15 -28.47 5.70
N GLY A 14 -0.76 -27.22 5.49
CA GLY A 14 -1.06 -26.44 4.29
C GLY A 14 -0.90 -24.93 4.53
N PRO A 15 -1.16 -24.09 3.51
CA PRO A 15 -1.59 -24.44 2.15
C PRO A 15 -0.45 -24.95 1.27
N PHE A 16 -0.71 -26.00 0.49
CA PHE A 16 0.20 -26.55 -0.51
C PHE A 16 -0.33 -26.35 -1.92
N ASN A 17 0.58 -26.19 -2.89
CA ASN A 17 0.24 -26.20 -4.30
C ASN A 17 0.34 -27.63 -4.90
N PHE A 18 -0.29 -27.85 -6.05
CA PHE A 18 -0.31 -29.14 -6.75
C PHE A 18 1.09 -29.73 -7.02
N VAL A 19 2.07 -28.88 -7.30
CA VAL A 19 3.46 -29.28 -7.51
C VAL A 19 4.11 -29.78 -6.22
N GLU A 20 3.83 -29.12 -5.09
CA GLU A 20 4.35 -29.49 -3.76
C GLU A 20 3.70 -30.77 -3.22
N LEU A 21 2.41 -30.97 -3.52
CA LEU A 21 1.70 -32.22 -3.19
C LEU A 21 2.34 -33.45 -3.84
N LYS A 22 2.84 -33.31 -5.07
CA LYS A 22 3.54 -34.40 -5.78
C LYS A 22 4.84 -34.79 -5.08
N GLU A 23 5.56 -33.82 -4.49
CA GLU A 23 6.79 -34.09 -3.74
C GLU A 23 6.53 -34.76 -2.39
N LYS A 24 5.38 -34.48 -1.76
CA LYS A 24 5.00 -35.01 -0.44
C LYS A 24 4.58 -36.49 -0.41
N LYS A 25 4.41 -37.14 -1.58
CA LYS A 25 4.06 -38.58 -1.70
C LYS A 25 2.84 -38.97 -0.85
N ILE A 26 1.75 -38.23 -0.99
CA ILE A 26 0.48 -38.48 -0.29
C ILE A 26 -0.10 -39.87 -0.64
N THR A 27 -0.78 -40.50 0.33
CA THR A 27 -1.41 -41.81 0.16
C THR A 27 -2.90 -41.67 -0.19
N LYS A 28 -3.51 -42.74 -0.72
CA LYS A 28 -4.95 -42.71 -1.11
C LYS A 28 -5.90 -42.44 0.07
N THR A 29 -5.45 -42.68 1.30
CA THR A 29 -6.21 -42.53 2.54
C THR A 29 -5.95 -41.22 3.28
N THR A 30 -5.09 -40.34 2.74
CA THR A 30 -4.86 -39.03 3.34
C THR A 30 -6.03 -38.12 2.98
N SER A 31 -6.69 -37.52 3.98
CA SER A 31 -7.81 -36.61 3.73
C SER A 31 -7.28 -35.26 3.24
N VAL A 32 -7.91 -34.75 2.18
CA VAL A 32 -7.52 -33.51 1.49
C VAL A 32 -8.73 -32.60 1.39
N TRP A 33 -8.50 -31.31 1.63
CA TRP A 33 -9.49 -30.28 1.40
C TRP A 33 -8.91 -29.17 0.52
N CYS A 34 -9.72 -28.67 -0.40
CA CYS A 34 -9.35 -27.51 -1.21
C CYS A 34 -10.49 -26.48 -1.22
N GLU A 35 -10.10 -25.23 -1.47
CA GLU A 35 -11.01 -24.10 -1.51
C GLU A 35 -12.06 -24.30 -2.61
N GLY A 36 -13.31 -24.55 -2.20
CA GLY A 36 -14.43 -24.89 -3.09
C GLY A 36 -15.07 -26.27 -2.86
N MET A 37 -14.49 -27.11 -1.99
CA MET A 37 -15.14 -28.35 -1.51
C MET A 37 -15.92 -28.11 -0.22
N GLU A 38 -17.13 -28.67 -0.11
CA GLU A 38 -17.98 -28.56 1.09
C GLU A 38 -17.41 -29.35 2.29
N ASP A 39 -16.79 -30.50 2.04
CA ASP A 39 -16.26 -31.40 3.08
C ASP A 39 -14.87 -31.95 2.71
N TRP A 40 -14.14 -32.44 3.73
CA TRP A 40 -12.89 -33.17 3.56
C TRP A 40 -13.14 -34.47 2.78
N LYS A 41 -12.33 -34.73 1.75
CA LYS A 41 -12.42 -35.96 0.95
C LYS A 41 -11.07 -36.66 0.91
N ASP A 42 -11.09 -37.98 0.80
CA ASP A 42 -9.86 -38.74 0.67
C ASP A 42 -9.17 -38.42 -0.65
N ALA A 43 -7.83 -38.34 -0.63
CA ALA A 43 -7.04 -38.00 -1.81
C ALA A 43 -7.36 -38.90 -3.01
N GLY A 44 -7.75 -40.17 -2.75
CA GLY A 44 -8.17 -41.15 -3.74
C GLY A 44 -9.46 -40.81 -4.50
N ASP A 45 -10.39 -40.09 -3.88
CA ASP A 45 -11.71 -39.76 -4.45
C ASP A 45 -11.70 -38.42 -5.21
N VAL A 46 -10.62 -37.66 -5.13
CA VAL A 46 -10.42 -36.43 -5.89
C VAL A 46 -9.81 -36.77 -7.25
N GLU A 47 -10.61 -36.66 -8.30
CA GLU A 47 -10.26 -37.09 -9.66
C GLU A 47 -8.95 -36.46 -10.19
N GLU A 48 -8.63 -35.23 -9.78
CA GLU A 48 -7.37 -34.53 -10.11
C GLU A 48 -6.13 -35.08 -9.38
N LEU A 49 -6.29 -35.55 -8.14
CA LEU A 49 -5.19 -36.09 -7.33
C LEU A 49 -4.99 -37.59 -7.58
N SER A 50 -6.04 -38.31 -7.97
CA SER A 50 -6.02 -39.75 -8.28
C SER A 50 -4.90 -40.16 -9.26
N LYS A 51 -4.53 -39.28 -10.20
CA LYS A 51 -3.47 -39.49 -11.20
C LYS A 51 -2.05 -39.44 -10.64
N ILE A 52 -1.86 -38.91 -9.43
CA ILE A 52 -0.53 -38.70 -8.79
C ILE A 52 -0.30 -39.70 -7.64
N LEU A 53 -1.33 -40.40 -7.17
CA LEU A 53 -1.24 -41.29 -6.02
C LEU A 53 -0.48 -42.57 -6.35
N PHE A 54 0.63 -42.79 -5.65
CA PHE A 54 1.37 -44.05 -5.73
C PHE A 54 0.57 -45.14 -5.01
N SER A 55 0.16 -46.18 -5.74
CA SER A 55 -0.46 -47.36 -5.16
C SER A 55 0.62 -48.22 -4.50
N THR A 56 0.62 -48.32 -3.18
CA THR A 56 1.40 -49.34 -2.47
C THR A 56 0.82 -50.72 -2.80
N PRO A 57 1.64 -51.71 -3.22
CA PRO A 57 1.16 -53.07 -3.43
C PRO A 57 0.80 -53.72 -2.09
N PRO A 58 -0.17 -54.65 -2.07
CA PRO A 58 -0.66 -55.27 -0.84
C PRO A 58 0.45 -56.10 -0.15
N PRO A 59 0.46 -56.19 1.19
CA PRO A 59 1.41 -57.01 1.92
C PRO A 59 1.22 -58.49 1.60
N ILE A 60 2.31 -59.16 1.23
CA ILE A 60 2.33 -60.60 1.02
C ILE A 60 2.17 -61.30 2.38
N LYS A 61 1.23 -62.24 2.41
CA LYS A 61 0.77 -62.99 3.57
C LYS A 61 1.92 -63.74 4.26
N SER A 62 1.89 -63.71 5.59
CA SER A 62 2.67 -64.54 6.50
C SER A 62 2.58 -66.02 6.15
N PHE A 63 3.72 -66.71 6.09
CA PHE A 63 3.80 -68.16 6.20
C PHE A 63 4.50 -68.55 7.50
N VAL A 64 3.87 -69.48 8.22
CA VAL A 64 4.27 -70.03 9.51
C VAL A 64 4.78 -71.46 9.29
N ALA A 65 5.99 -71.76 9.80
CA ALA A 65 6.55 -73.06 10.25
C ALA A 65 6.67 -74.22 9.21
N PRO A 66 7.45 -75.32 9.43
CA PRO A 66 8.06 -75.81 10.67
C PRO A 66 9.51 -76.37 10.59
N SER A 67 10.04 -76.60 11.81
CA SER A 67 11.14 -77.46 12.27
C SER A 67 11.51 -78.69 11.42
N ALA A 68 12.82 -78.96 11.27
CA ALA A 68 13.43 -80.23 11.69
C ALA A 68 14.98 -80.25 11.57
N HIS A 69 15.64 -80.58 12.70
CA HIS A 69 16.90 -81.33 12.84
C HIS A 69 18.20 -80.68 12.30
N SER A 70 19.36 -80.75 12.96
CA SER A 70 19.83 -81.39 14.19
C SER A 70 21.31 -81.04 14.37
N ILE A 71 21.86 -81.36 15.56
CA ILE A 71 23.28 -81.53 15.90
C ILE A 71 23.98 -80.29 16.50
N THR A 72 23.80 -80.19 17.82
CA THR A 72 24.87 -80.13 18.84
C THR A 72 26.31 -79.90 18.35
N LYS A 73 26.89 -78.75 18.72
CA LYS A 73 28.26 -78.74 19.26
C LYS A 73 28.54 -77.49 20.11
N SER A 74 28.85 -77.77 21.38
CA SER A 74 29.83 -77.07 22.22
C SER A 74 29.62 -75.58 22.51
N LEU A 75 29.05 -75.35 23.70
CA LEU A 75 29.42 -74.26 24.61
C LEU A 75 30.94 -74.03 24.58
N ASN A 76 31.38 -72.84 24.19
CA ASN A 76 32.67 -72.28 24.57
C ASN A 76 32.39 -70.86 25.12
N GLU A 77 32.35 -70.80 26.45
CA GLU A 77 32.54 -69.67 27.36
C GLU A 77 32.26 -68.22 26.90
N PRO A 78 31.37 -67.48 27.60
CA PRO A 78 31.51 -66.03 27.66
C PRO A 78 32.71 -65.69 28.56
N ARG A 79 33.73 -65.05 28.00
CA ARG A 79 34.77 -64.38 28.79
C ARG A 79 34.10 -63.36 29.71
N SER A 80 33.98 -63.71 30.99
CA SER A 80 33.48 -62.81 32.02
C SER A 80 34.49 -61.70 32.24
N PHE A 81 34.19 -60.49 31.79
CA PHE A 81 34.94 -59.31 32.19
C PHE A 81 34.51 -58.90 33.60
N ALA A 82 35.48 -58.92 34.51
CA ALA A 82 35.55 -58.25 35.82
C ALA A 82 34.27 -58.21 36.69
N SER A 83 34.27 -58.98 37.77
CA SER A 83 33.35 -58.85 38.91
C SER A 83 33.54 -57.49 39.61
N ALA A 84 32.89 -56.45 39.11
CA ALA A 84 32.69 -55.19 39.84
C ALA A 84 31.34 -55.22 40.59
N ASN A 85 31.32 -54.68 41.81
CA ASN A 85 30.12 -54.62 42.64
C ASN A 85 28.99 -53.84 41.92
N LYS A 86 27.78 -54.43 41.81
CA LYS A 86 26.66 -53.85 41.05
C LYS A 86 26.33 -52.41 41.46
N THR A 87 26.47 -52.08 42.75
CA THR A 87 26.26 -50.71 43.27
C THR A 87 27.28 -49.71 42.70
N VAL A 88 28.54 -50.12 42.55
CA VAL A 88 29.60 -49.27 41.98
C VAL A 88 29.37 -49.04 40.47
N LEU A 89 28.80 -50.02 39.77
CA LEU A 89 28.39 -49.86 38.37
C LEU A 89 27.24 -48.86 38.21
N PHE A 90 26.20 -48.94 39.05
CA PHE A 90 25.09 -47.96 39.00
C PHE A 90 25.53 -46.54 39.37
N ILE A 91 26.44 -46.40 40.35
CA ILE A 91 27.03 -45.10 40.70
C ILE A 91 27.85 -44.55 39.53
N GLY A 92 28.69 -45.38 38.91
CA GLY A 92 29.48 -44.98 37.74
C GLY A 92 28.62 -44.60 36.51
N VAL A 93 27.50 -45.28 36.29
CA VAL A 93 26.54 -44.92 35.24
C VAL A 93 25.81 -43.62 35.58
N GLY A 94 25.40 -43.43 36.83
CA GLY A 94 24.76 -42.20 37.30
C GLY A 94 25.66 -40.97 37.13
N THR A 95 26.95 -41.08 37.48
CA THR A 95 27.91 -39.99 37.28
C THR A 95 28.17 -39.73 35.80
N LEU A 96 28.25 -40.77 34.97
CA LEU A 96 28.40 -40.62 33.52
C LEU A 96 27.21 -39.85 32.90
N VAL A 97 25.97 -40.19 33.30
CA VAL A 97 24.76 -39.49 32.82
C VAL A 97 24.74 -38.03 33.26
N LEU A 98 25.17 -37.73 34.49
CA LEU A 98 25.28 -36.34 34.95
C LEU A 98 26.34 -35.55 34.18
N ILE A 99 27.50 -36.16 33.89
CA ILE A 99 28.55 -35.54 33.09
C ILE A 99 28.03 -35.26 31.67
N ILE A 100 27.41 -36.25 31.03
CA ILE A 100 26.82 -36.09 29.69
C ILE A 100 25.73 -35.02 29.70
N GLY A 101 24.83 -35.04 30.70
CA GLY A 101 23.79 -34.04 30.85
C GLY A 101 24.34 -32.63 31.05
N THR A 102 25.42 -32.47 31.82
CA THR A 102 26.09 -31.18 32.02
C THR A 102 26.73 -30.67 30.73
N LEU A 103 27.37 -31.55 29.95
CA LEU A 103 27.94 -31.20 28.65
C LEU A 103 26.85 -30.76 27.66
N ILE A 104 25.74 -31.52 27.55
CA ILE A 104 24.60 -31.17 26.68
C ILE A 104 23.92 -29.87 27.14
N PHE A 105 23.79 -29.66 28.45
CA PHE A 105 23.19 -28.45 29.00
C PHE A 105 24.02 -27.21 28.66
N ASN A 106 25.35 -27.31 28.80
CA ASN A 106 26.25 -26.21 28.46
C ASN A 106 26.18 -25.85 26.96
N THR A 107 26.13 -26.86 26.07
CA THR A 107 26.00 -26.61 24.61
C THR A 107 24.63 -26.02 24.24
N ILE A 108 23.55 -26.44 24.90
CA ILE A 108 22.21 -25.86 24.68
C ILE A 108 22.14 -24.41 25.15
N LEU A 109 22.74 -24.06 26.28
CA LEU A 109 22.73 -22.70 26.80
C LEU A 109 23.42 -21.71 25.85
N GLU A 110 24.61 -22.06 25.36
CA GLU A 110 25.36 -21.24 24.40
C GLU A 110 24.59 -21.05 23.07
N SER A 111 23.91 -22.09 22.59
CA SER A 111 23.07 -22.00 21.40
C SER A 111 21.88 -21.03 21.55
N ARG A 112 21.38 -20.85 22.78
CA ARG A 112 20.27 -19.93 23.07
C ARG A 112 20.76 -18.50 23.15
N THR A 113 21.91 -18.25 23.75
CA THR A 113 22.48 -16.90 23.85
C THR A 113 22.84 -16.36 22.47
N LEU A 114 23.45 -17.18 21.60
CA LEU A 114 23.78 -16.78 20.22
C LEU A 114 22.53 -16.44 19.41
N LYS A 115 21.46 -17.26 19.51
CA LYS A 115 20.17 -16.97 18.84
C LYS A 115 19.52 -15.68 19.35
N LEU A 116 19.60 -15.41 20.66
CA LEU A 116 19.06 -14.19 21.24
C LEU A 116 19.83 -12.96 20.77
N GLU A 117 21.17 -13.04 20.72
CA GLU A 117 22.02 -11.96 20.21
C GLU A 117 21.77 -11.70 18.72
N GLU A 118 21.66 -12.75 17.89
CA GLU A 118 21.32 -12.60 16.47
C GLU A 118 19.96 -11.91 16.29
N ARG A 119 18.93 -12.33 17.04
CA ARG A 119 17.61 -11.68 17.00
C ARG A 119 17.67 -10.23 17.48
N ASN A 120 18.43 -9.95 18.54
CA ASN A 120 18.60 -8.58 19.05
C ASN A 120 19.29 -7.70 18.00
N ASN A 121 20.39 -8.19 17.40
CA ASN A 121 21.14 -7.47 16.36
C ASN A 121 20.29 -7.23 15.11
N GLN A 122 19.51 -8.22 14.66
CA GLN A 122 18.55 -8.05 13.56
C GLN A 122 17.48 -6.99 13.90
N THR A 123 16.96 -7.02 15.12
CA THR A 123 15.96 -6.04 15.59
C THR A 123 16.56 -4.63 15.65
N GLU A 124 17.78 -4.48 16.19
CA GLU A 124 18.50 -3.21 16.22
C GLU A 124 18.79 -2.68 14.82
N TYR A 125 19.20 -3.56 13.90
CA TYR A 125 19.41 -3.20 12.51
C TYR A 125 18.11 -2.70 11.87
N ASN A 126 17.02 -3.46 11.99
CA ASN A 126 15.72 -3.07 11.46
C ASN A 126 15.25 -1.73 12.06
N ASN A 127 15.39 -1.55 13.37
CA ASN A 127 15.04 -0.29 14.04
C ASN A 127 15.88 0.89 13.55
N LYS A 128 17.18 0.67 13.26
CA LYS A 128 18.03 1.71 12.64
C LYS A 128 17.54 2.04 11.23
N GLN A 129 17.19 1.04 10.43
CA GLN A 129 16.65 1.25 9.08
C GLN A 129 15.31 2.02 9.12
N TYR A 130 14.40 1.68 10.03
CA TYR A 130 13.15 2.42 10.20
C TYR A 130 13.40 3.90 10.56
N LYS A 131 14.33 4.17 11.48
CA LYS A 131 14.69 5.56 11.84
C LYS A 131 15.28 6.34 10.67
N ILE A 132 16.14 5.70 9.87
CA ILE A 132 16.70 6.33 8.66
C ILE A 132 15.57 6.66 7.68
N GLN A 133 14.65 5.72 7.45
CA GLN A 133 13.50 5.95 6.56
C GLN A 133 12.58 7.07 7.07
N GLU A 134 12.29 7.11 8.37
CA GLU A 134 11.50 8.20 8.97
C GLU A 134 12.18 9.56 8.76
N GLN A 135 13.50 9.62 8.97
CA GLN A 135 14.29 10.83 8.73
C GLN A 135 14.26 11.23 7.25
N GLU A 136 14.44 10.29 6.32
CA GLU A 136 14.36 10.57 4.88
C GLU A 136 12.98 11.09 4.46
N ILE A 137 11.91 10.52 5.01
CA ILE A 137 10.52 10.98 4.76
C ILE A 137 10.33 12.40 5.32
N GLU A 138 10.86 12.68 6.51
CA GLU A 138 10.79 14.01 7.12
C GLU A 138 11.58 15.05 6.31
N ASP A 139 12.79 14.69 5.86
CA ASP A 139 13.62 15.52 4.98
C ASP A 139 12.91 15.78 3.65
N GLN A 140 12.30 14.76 3.03
CA GLN A 140 11.49 14.93 1.82
C GLN A 140 10.28 15.83 2.06
N LYS A 141 9.56 15.63 3.16
CA LYS A 141 8.37 16.42 3.51
C LYS A 141 8.73 17.89 3.75
N SER A 142 9.83 18.15 4.46
CA SER A 142 10.30 19.51 4.72
C SER A 142 10.73 20.20 3.42
N PHE A 143 11.41 19.49 2.52
CA PHE A 143 11.76 19.99 1.20
C PHE A 143 10.53 20.31 0.35
N ILE A 144 9.54 19.40 0.30
CA ILE A 144 8.29 19.62 -0.44
C ILE A 144 7.54 20.83 0.12
N ALA A 145 7.41 20.93 1.45
CA ALA A 145 6.76 22.07 2.09
C ALA A 145 7.44 23.41 1.77
N GLU A 146 8.78 23.45 1.74
CA GLU A 146 9.53 24.64 1.36
C GLU A 146 9.29 25.00 -0.12
N ARG A 147 9.28 24.00 -1.01
CA ARG A 147 8.98 24.20 -2.43
C ARG A 147 7.56 24.69 -2.66
N GLU A 148 6.58 24.12 -1.98
CA GLU A 148 5.17 24.56 -2.02
C GLU A 148 5.03 25.99 -1.51
N LYS A 149 5.74 26.36 -0.45
CA LYS A 149 5.75 27.73 0.07
C LYS A 149 6.34 28.71 -0.94
N ILE A 150 7.51 28.41 -1.51
CA ILE A 150 8.15 29.23 -2.54
C ILE A 150 7.23 29.38 -3.76
N GLU A 151 6.61 28.29 -4.19
CA GLU A 151 5.70 28.28 -5.33
C GLU A 151 4.44 29.10 -5.04
N SER A 152 3.85 28.96 -3.85
CA SER A 152 2.72 29.78 -3.41
C SER A 152 3.09 31.26 -3.37
N GLU A 153 4.30 31.60 -2.91
CA GLU A 153 4.79 32.98 -2.90
C GLU A 153 4.97 33.52 -4.33
N ARG A 154 5.54 32.70 -5.23
CA ARG A 154 5.69 33.03 -6.65
C ARG A 154 4.34 33.28 -7.32
N VAL A 155 3.41 32.35 -7.17
CA VAL A 155 2.03 32.45 -7.69
C VAL A 155 1.32 33.67 -7.11
N GLY A 156 1.49 33.95 -5.81
CA GLY A 156 0.95 35.14 -5.17
C GLY A 156 1.48 36.43 -5.80
N LYS A 157 2.80 36.52 -6.04
CA LYS A 157 3.42 37.67 -6.71
C LYS A 157 2.93 37.84 -8.15
N GLU A 158 2.87 36.75 -8.93
CA GLU A 158 2.39 36.80 -10.31
C GLU A 158 0.93 37.23 -10.40
N ARG A 159 0.09 36.72 -9.50
CA ARG A 159 -1.31 37.13 -9.40
C ARG A 159 -1.45 38.61 -9.03
N LYS A 160 -0.66 39.11 -8.06
CA LYS A 160 -0.61 40.55 -7.72
C LYS A 160 -0.24 41.40 -8.94
N LEU A 161 0.77 40.98 -9.71
CA LEU A 161 1.18 41.69 -10.93
C LEU A 161 0.08 41.68 -12.01
N ALA A 162 -0.55 40.53 -12.25
CA ALA A 162 -1.64 40.41 -13.22
C ALA A 162 -2.85 41.30 -12.84
N ILE A 163 -3.24 41.30 -11.57
CA ILE A 163 -4.31 42.16 -11.05
C ILE A 163 -3.96 43.63 -11.26
N ASN A 164 -2.73 44.05 -10.89
CA ASN A 164 -2.30 45.44 -11.08
C ASN A 164 -2.29 45.87 -12.55
N SER A 165 -1.86 44.97 -13.46
CA SER A 165 -1.95 45.23 -14.91
C SER A 165 -3.40 45.43 -15.34
N ARG A 166 -4.30 44.53 -14.92
CA ARG A 166 -5.72 44.61 -15.26
C ARG A 166 -6.38 45.89 -14.70
N LEU A 167 -6.03 46.29 -13.48
CA LEU A 167 -6.50 47.54 -12.87
C LEU A 167 -6.07 48.76 -13.70
N SER A 168 -4.83 48.76 -14.20
CA SER A 168 -4.34 49.82 -15.10
C SER A 168 -5.15 49.85 -16.41
N ASP A 169 -5.44 48.69 -17.00
CA ASP A 169 -6.25 48.60 -18.21
C ASP A 169 -7.68 49.10 -17.99
N ILE A 170 -8.31 48.71 -16.88
CA ILE A 170 -9.65 49.18 -16.51
C ILE A 170 -9.66 50.70 -16.34
N LYS A 171 -8.63 51.28 -15.71
CA LYS A 171 -8.52 52.74 -15.56
C LYS A 171 -8.48 53.45 -16.91
N ASN A 172 -7.70 52.93 -17.86
CA ASN A 172 -7.65 53.46 -19.22
C ASN A 172 -9.00 53.33 -19.93
N LEU A 173 -9.64 52.16 -19.80
CA LEU A 173 -10.95 51.90 -20.40
C LEU A 173 -12.03 52.82 -19.82
N LEU A 174 -12.06 53.03 -18.50
CA LEU A 174 -12.97 53.98 -17.85
C LEU A 174 -12.78 55.39 -18.40
N ALA A 175 -11.55 55.86 -18.59
CA ALA A 175 -11.29 57.18 -19.17
C ALA A 175 -11.90 57.32 -20.58
N VAL A 176 -11.71 56.30 -21.43
CA VAL A 176 -12.29 56.26 -22.78
C VAL A 176 -13.82 56.20 -22.72
N THR A 177 -14.38 55.34 -21.89
CA THR A 177 -15.84 55.17 -21.76
C THR A 177 -16.53 56.42 -21.22
N HIS A 178 -15.92 57.12 -20.26
CA HIS A 178 -16.42 58.41 -19.79
C HIS A 178 -16.40 59.47 -20.89
N SER A 179 -15.35 59.51 -21.71
CA SER A 179 -15.27 60.40 -22.87
C SER A 179 -16.41 60.11 -23.86
N ASN A 180 -16.63 58.84 -24.21
CA ASN A 180 -17.71 58.42 -25.11
C ASN A 180 -19.09 58.78 -24.54
N LEU A 181 -19.32 58.54 -23.25
CA LEU A 181 -20.55 58.93 -22.56
C LEU A 181 -20.78 60.45 -22.66
N ASN A 182 -19.73 61.26 -22.49
CA ASN A 182 -19.83 62.70 -22.60
C ASN A 182 -20.14 63.14 -24.04
N ASN A 183 -19.52 62.51 -25.02
CA ASN A 183 -19.80 62.77 -26.43
C ASN A 183 -21.27 62.44 -26.77
N SER A 184 -21.78 61.27 -26.38
CA SER A 184 -23.19 60.93 -26.60
C SER A 184 -24.16 61.86 -25.86
N LYS A 185 -23.78 62.43 -24.71
CA LYS A 185 -24.58 63.48 -24.04
C LYS A 185 -24.61 64.78 -24.83
N ASN A 186 -23.48 65.16 -25.44
CA ASN A 186 -23.41 66.35 -26.30
C ASN A 186 -24.24 66.14 -27.57
N GLU A 187 -24.08 64.99 -28.23
CA GLU A 187 -24.89 64.59 -29.40
C GLU A 187 -26.39 64.62 -29.09
N LEU A 188 -26.80 64.17 -27.89
CA LEU A 188 -28.19 64.23 -27.47
C LEU A 188 -28.71 65.67 -27.34
N ASN A 189 -27.88 66.60 -26.87
CA ASN A 189 -28.26 68.01 -26.78
C ASN A 189 -28.39 68.63 -28.18
N ASP A 190 -27.41 68.38 -29.05
CA ASP A 190 -27.43 68.86 -30.44
C ASP A 190 -28.65 68.29 -31.20
N ALA A 191 -28.94 67.00 -31.00
CA ALA A 191 -30.13 66.33 -31.52
C ALA A 191 -31.44 66.75 -30.85
N ARG A 192 -31.44 67.56 -29.79
CA ARG A 192 -32.66 68.18 -29.27
C ARG A 192 -32.86 69.59 -29.81
N ASP A 193 -31.76 70.31 -29.96
CA ASP A 193 -31.76 71.71 -30.40
C ASP A 193 -32.03 71.84 -31.91
N PHE A 194 -31.59 70.88 -32.73
CA PHE A 194 -31.68 70.99 -34.19
C PHE A 194 -32.93 70.32 -34.79
N GLN A 195 -33.88 71.14 -35.26
CA GLN A 195 -35.17 70.69 -35.82
C GLN A 195 -35.26 70.75 -37.36
N PHE A 196 -34.38 71.52 -38.01
CA PHE A 196 -34.66 72.04 -39.36
C PHE A 196 -34.63 71.01 -40.50
N LEU A 197 -33.96 69.86 -40.34
CA LEU A 197 -33.66 68.94 -41.45
C LEU A 197 -34.28 67.52 -41.34
N ARG A 198 -35.23 67.28 -40.42
CA ARG A 198 -35.81 65.94 -40.20
C ARG A 198 -37.25 65.99 -39.72
N THR A 199 -38.00 64.91 -39.99
CA THR A 199 -39.36 64.73 -39.50
C THR A 199 -39.39 64.49 -37.98
N ASN A 200 -40.58 64.61 -37.35
CA ASN A 200 -40.72 64.34 -35.92
C ASN A 200 -40.43 62.87 -35.57
N SER A 201 -40.78 61.92 -36.45
CA SER A 201 -40.50 60.50 -36.24
C SER A 201 -38.99 60.22 -36.28
N GLU A 202 -38.30 60.69 -37.32
CA GLU A 202 -36.85 60.51 -37.47
C GLU A 202 -36.08 61.13 -36.31
N ARG A 203 -36.53 62.28 -35.80
CA ARG A 203 -35.96 62.88 -34.59
C ARG A 203 -36.13 61.99 -33.37
N GLU A 204 -37.32 61.47 -33.13
CA GLU A 204 -37.60 60.63 -31.97
C GLU A 204 -36.78 59.34 -32.02
N ASP A 205 -36.67 58.73 -33.21
CA ASP A 205 -35.85 57.54 -33.43
C ASP A 205 -34.37 57.81 -33.17
N GLU A 206 -33.84 58.95 -33.64
CA GLU A 206 -32.45 59.36 -33.40
C GLU A 206 -32.17 59.64 -31.92
N ILE A 207 -33.05 60.40 -31.25
CA ILE A 207 -32.96 60.69 -29.81
C ILE A 207 -32.99 59.39 -29.00
N SER A 208 -33.88 58.45 -29.37
CA SER A 208 -33.99 57.15 -28.70
C SER A 208 -32.73 56.32 -28.88
N SER A 209 -32.15 56.29 -30.09
CA SER A 209 -30.87 55.63 -30.37
C SER A 209 -29.72 56.20 -29.52
N ILE A 210 -29.59 57.52 -29.45
CA ILE A 210 -28.56 58.18 -28.64
C ILE A 210 -28.79 57.92 -27.15
N ALA A 211 -30.04 57.97 -26.68
CA ALA A 211 -30.39 57.66 -25.30
C ALA A 211 -30.00 56.22 -24.92
N ASN A 212 -30.22 55.25 -25.83
CA ASN A 212 -29.78 53.87 -25.65
C ASN A 212 -28.25 53.77 -25.55
N ASN A 213 -27.50 54.51 -26.37
CA ASN A 213 -26.03 54.56 -26.27
C ASN A 213 -25.56 55.14 -24.92
N ILE A 214 -26.22 56.18 -24.40
CA ILE A 214 -25.93 56.73 -23.08
C ILE A 214 -26.16 55.68 -21.98
N VAL A 215 -27.26 54.92 -22.05
CA VAL A 215 -27.54 53.83 -21.11
C VAL A 215 -26.49 52.74 -21.22
N PHE A 216 -26.11 52.35 -22.44
CA PHE A 216 -25.05 51.37 -22.69
C PHE A 216 -23.73 51.79 -22.02
N TRP A 217 -23.26 53.02 -22.25
CA TRP A 217 -22.02 53.50 -21.66
C TRP A 217 -22.08 53.61 -20.14
N ARG A 218 -23.22 53.98 -19.57
CA ARG A 218 -23.42 53.97 -18.11
C ARG A 218 -23.29 52.57 -17.52
N ASN A 219 -23.92 51.59 -18.15
CA ASN A 219 -23.86 50.20 -17.71
C ASN A 219 -22.43 49.65 -17.82
N GLU A 220 -21.69 50.01 -18.88
CA GLU A 220 -20.31 49.57 -19.03
C GLU A 220 -19.39 50.19 -17.98
N ILE A 221 -19.59 51.48 -17.63
CA ILE A 221 -18.88 52.12 -16.52
C ILE A 221 -19.15 51.37 -15.21
N GLU A 222 -20.42 51.12 -14.87
CA GLU A 222 -20.78 50.42 -13.64
C GLU A 222 -20.14 49.03 -13.57
N LYS A 223 -20.14 48.29 -14.68
CA LYS A 223 -19.50 46.98 -14.79
C LYS A 223 -18.00 47.06 -14.54
N LEU A 224 -17.31 48.04 -15.13
CA LEU A 224 -15.88 48.25 -14.95
C LEU A 224 -15.52 48.68 -13.54
N GLU A 225 -16.31 49.55 -12.92
CA GLU A 225 -16.14 49.96 -11.52
C GLU A 225 -16.33 48.78 -10.56
N LYS A 226 -17.31 47.92 -10.84
CA LYS A 226 -17.54 46.69 -10.08
C LYS A 226 -16.37 45.71 -10.22
N GLU A 227 -15.88 45.50 -11.44
CA GLU A 227 -14.71 44.65 -11.69
C GLU A 227 -13.48 45.20 -10.95
N MET A 228 -13.23 46.51 -11.04
CA MET A 228 -12.15 47.20 -10.35
C MET A 228 -12.23 47.00 -8.82
N SER A 229 -13.43 47.16 -8.25
CA SER A 229 -13.66 46.95 -6.81
C SER A 229 -13.40 45.50 -6.37
N MET A 230 -13.83 44.54 -7.18
CA MET A 230 -13.58 43.12 -6.93
C MET A 230 -12.09 42.79 -6.97
N LEU A 231 -11.36 43.35 -7.92
CA LEU A 231 -9.91 43.18 -8.05
C LEU A 231 -9.14 43.80 -6.89
N TYR A 232 -9.58 44.96 -6.37
CA TYR A 232 -9.00 45.54 -5.14
C TYR A 232 -9.21 44.65 -3.92
N LEU A 233 -10.43 44.11 -3.75
CA LEU A 233 -10.73 43.17 -2.67
C LEU A 233 -9.90 41.87 -2.81
N GLU A 234 -9.68 41.40 -4.03
CA GLU A 234 -8.82 40.26 -4.31
C GLU A 234 -7.37 40.55 -3.93
N LEU A 235 -6.86 41.74 -4.28
CA LEU A 235 -5.51 42.17 -3.94
C LEU A 235 -5.28 42.19 -2.42
N GLU A 236 -6.26 42.65 -1.64
CA GLU A 236 -6.21 42.67 -0.18
C GLU A 236 -6.14 41.25 0.43
N LYS A 237 -6.80 40.27 -0.22
CA LYS A 237 -6.81 38.87 0.24
C LYS A 237 -5.50 38.13 -0.04
N ILE A 238 -4.67 38.59 -0.97
CA ILE A 238 -3.39 37.95 -1.27
C ILE A 238 -2.35 38.47 -0.26
N HIS A 239 -2.13 37.72 0.82
CA HIS A 239 -0.99 37.94 1.72
C HIS A 239 0.33 37.66 1.00
#